data_AF-A0A521GCZ4-F1
#
_entry.id   AF-A0A521GCZ4-F1
#
_cell.length_a   1.000
_cell.length_b   1.000
_cell.length_c   1.000
_cell.angle_alpha   90.00
_cell.angle_beta   90.00
_cell.angle_gamma   90.00
#
_symmetry.space_group_name_H-M   'P 1'
#
loop_
_entity.id
_entity.type
_entity.pdbx_description
1 polymer ?
#
loop_
_entity_poly.entity_id
_entity_poly.type
_entity_poly.pdbx_seq_one_letter_code
_entity_poly.pdbx_strand_id
1 'polypeptide(L)'
;MNQQGLAIRQEDRTTAEYDANGFAVRLVNSAYVQSRIIQNENLMQYSSDLGAPIGQRRVILDYQPIYPNYQPNLEPYNGTISKNLFTKHLLSGLNNSDGYNGDLYTIDVSYLFDKYGRITRRFQSGKPLNPHWGQLFDQGHVGIYYYEYAP
;
A
#
# COMPACT_ATOMS: atom_id res chain seq x y z
N MET A 1 19.03 12.99 6.33
CA MET A 1 18.46 12.81 4.99
C MET A 1 19.49 12.15 4.09
N ASN A 2 19.09 11.53 2.98
CA ASN A 2 19.99 11.01 1.95
C ASN A 2 20.38 12.12 0.94
N GLN A 3 21.16 11.78 -0.09
CA GLN A 3 21.60 12.76 -1.10
C GLN A 3 20.46 13.32 -1.97
N GLN A 4 19.30 12.66 -2.02
CA GLN A 4 18.09 13.13 -2.69
C GLN A 4 17.23 14.04 -1.80
N GLY A 5 17.63 14.28 -0.54
CA GLY A 5 16.83 15.02 0.43
C GLY A 5 15.70 14.21 1.08
N LEU A 6 15.75 12.88 0.99
CA LEU A 6 14.75 11.98 1.57
C LEU A 6 15.15 11.51 2.98
N ALA A 7 14.17 11.23 3.83
CA ALA A 7 14.37 10.79 5.20
C ALA A 7 14.91 9.36 5.24
N ILE A 8 16.13 9.18 5.76
CA ILE A 8 16.71 7.83 5.97
C ILE A 8 16.08 7.16 7.18
N ARG A 9 15.66 7.94 8.18
CA ARG A 9 15.04 7.47 9.41
C ARG A 9 13.77 8.28 9.67
N GLN A 10 12.66 7.58 9.85
CA GLN A 10 11.34 8.12 10.13
C GLN A 10 11.08 8.18 11.64
N GLU A 11 10.00 8.85 12.06
CA GLU A 11 9.68 9.11 13.47
C GLU A 11 9.49 7.83 14.30
N ASP A 12 8.95 6.78 13.68
CA ASP A 12 8.74 5.46 14.26
C ASP A 12 10.02 4.58 14.31
N ARG A 13 11.18 5.18 14.06
CA ARG A 13 12.49 4.52 13.92
C ARG A 13 12.59 3.58 12.71
N THR A 14 11.67 3.64 11.77
CA THR A 14 11.80 2.95 10.49
C THR A 14 12.91 3.58 9.67
N THR A 15 13.82 2.76 9.15
CA THR A 15 14.82 3.19 8.17
C THR A 15 14.37 2.85 6.77
N ALA A 16 14.58 3.78 5.83
CA ALA A 16 14.13 3.67 4.46
C ALA A 16 15.30 3.71 3.47
N GLU A 17 15.25 2.82 2.48
CA GLU A 17 16.08 2.85 1.28
C GLU A 17 15.21 3.23 0.09
N TYR A 18 15.78 4.02 -0.84
CA TYR A 18 15.05 4.62 -1.95
C TYR A 18 15.70 4.27 -3.29
N ASP A 19 14.90 4.19 -4.36
CA ASP A 19 15.41 4.13 -5.72
C ASP A 19 15.83 5.52 -6.26
N ALA A 20 16.32 5.55 -7.50
CA ALA A 20 16.76 6.78 -8.15
C ALA A 20 15.64 7.82 -8.33
N ASN A 21 14.38 7.38 -8.38
CA ASN A 21 13.20 8.23 -8.54
C ASN A 21 12.59 8.64 -7.18
N GLY A 22 13.22 8.24 -6.08
CA GLY A 22 12.80 8.58 -4.72
C GLY A 22 11.68 7.70 -4.17
N PHE A 23 11.31 6.59 -4.81
CA PHE A 23 10.40 5.62 -4.22
C PHE A 23 11.11 4.84 -3.12
N ALA A 24 10.47 4.71 -1.96
CA ALA A 24 10.96 3.80 -0.93
C ALA A 24 10.85 2.36 -1.45
N VAL A 25 11.99 1.67 -1.56
CA VAL A 25 12.09 0.27 -2.04
C VAL A 25 12.27 -0.71 -0.89
N ARG A 26 12.72 -0.23 0.26
CA ARG A 26 12.86 -1.04 1.47
C ARG A 26 12.61 -0.20 2.72
N LEU A 27 11.82 -0.75 3.64
CA LEU A 27 11.59 -0.19 4.96
C LEU A 27 11.99 -1.23 6.01
N VAL A 28 12.68 -0.82 7.05
CA VAL A 28 13.15 -1.70 8.12
C VAL A 28 12.89 -1.05 9.46
N ASN A 29 12.21 -1.76 10.36
CA ASN A 29 12.15 -1.39 11.76
C ASN A 29 12.24 -2.64 12.65
N SER A 30 12.06 -2.48 13.97
CA SER A 30 12.17 -3.60 14.91
C SER A 30 11.07 -4.65 14.78
N ALA A 31 9.95 -4.32 14.13
CA ALA A 31 8.80 -5.20 13.97
C ALA A 31 8.73 -5.85 12.59
N TYR A 32 9.33 -5.24 11.56
CA TYR A 32 9.24 -5.77 10.21
C TYR A 32 10.39 -5.34 9.28
N VAL A 33 10.58 -6.16 8.24
CA VAL A 33 11.29 -5.79 7.02
C VAL A 33 10.29 -5.78 5.88
N GLN A 34 10.13 -4.64 5.20
CA GLN A 34 9.28 -4.51 4.04
C GLN A 34 10.10 -4.25 2.78
N SER A 35 9.90 -5.04 1.75
CA SER A 35 10.47 -4.86 0.41
C SER A 35 9.37 -4.47 -0.57
N ARG A 36 9.66 -3.55 -1.49
CA ARG A 36 8.70 -2.96 -2.42
C ARG A 36 9.18 -3.11 -3.86
N ILE A 37 8.25 -3.41 -4.77
CA ILE A 37 8.51 -3.52 -6.21
C ILE A 37 7.82 -2.35 -6.90
N ILE A 38 8.62 -1.52 -7.57
CA ILE A 38 8.15 -0.36 -8.32
C ILE A 38 8.26 -0.67 -9.81
N GLN A 39 7.19 -0.41 -10.57
CA GLN A 39 7.18 -0.55 -12.02
C GLN A 39 6.34 0.55 -12.65
N ASN A 40 6.81 1.13 -13.75
CA ASN A 40 6.12 2.21 -14.47
C ASN A 40 5.69 3.36 -13.55
N GLU A 41 6.55 3.72 -12.58
CA GLU A 41 6.29 4.77 -11.58
C GLU A 41 5.11 4.46 -10.62
N ASN A 42 4.79 3.18 -10.40
CA ASN A 42 3.78 2.73 -9.43
C ASN A 42 4.33 1.63 -8.52
N LEU A 43 3.85 1.60 -7.28
CA LEU A 43 4.13 0.52 -6.34
C LEU A 43 3.29 -0.71 -6.70
N MET A 44 3.87 -1.71 -7.35
CA MET A 44 3.13 -2.89 -7.81
C MET A 44 2.95 -3.93 -6.71
N GLN A 45 3.93 -4.03 -5.81
CA GLN A 45 3.93 -5.05 -4.78
C GLN A 45 4.70 -4.57 -3.56
N TYR A 46 4.29 -5.01 -2.38
CA TYR A 46 5.17 -5.02 -1.22
C TYR A 46 5.04 -6.31 -0.41
N SER A 47 6.16 -6.76 0.14
CA SER A 47 6.22 -7.92 1.01
C SER A 47 6.74 -7.49 2.37
N SER A 48 6.06 -7.88 3.44
CA SER A 48 6.45 -7.61 4.82
C SER A 48 6.81 -8.92 5.51
N ASP A 49 8.03 -9.03 5.99
CA ASP A 49 8.44 -10.06 6.95
C ASP A 49 8.20 -9.51 8.36
N LEU A 50 7.26 -10.11 9.08
CA LEU A 50 6.81 -9.67 10.40
C LEU A 50 7.44 -10.48 11.54
N GLY A 51 8.40 -11.37 11.22
CA GLY A 51 8.96 -12.32 12.19
C GLY A 51 7.98 -13.44 12.59
N ALA A 52 8.50 -14.45 13.29
CA ALA A 52 7.67 -15.50 13.86
C ALA A 52 6.84 -14.98 15.05
N PRO A 53 5.56 -15.39 15.20
CA PRO A 53 4.84 -16.42 14.43
C PRO A 53 4.05 -15.87 13.22
N ILE A 54 4.03 -14.54 13.00
CA ILE A 54 3.10 -13.90 12.06
C ILE A 54 3.45 -14.25 10.59
N GLY A 55 4.72 -14.51 10.30
CA GLY A 55 5.18 -14.92 8.98
C GLY A 55 5.25 -13.76 7.98
N GLN A 56 5.35 -14.10 6.69
CA GLN A 56 5.47 -13.12 5.62
C GLN A 56 4.10 -12.81 5.02
N ARG A 57 3.89 -11.55 4.68
CA ARG A 57 2.72 -11.07 3.95
C ARG A 57 3.17 -10.46 2.64
N ARG A 58 2.38 -10.65 1.60
CA ARG A 58 2.58 -10.00 0.31
C ARG A 58 1.31 -9.29 -0.11
N VAL A 59 1.45 -8.07 -0.55
CA VAL A 59 0.39 -7.27 -1.14
C VAL A 59 0.74 -6.98 -2.59
N ILE A 60 -0.20 -7.27 -3.49
CA ILE A 60 -0.12 -6.95 -4.91
C ILE A 60 -1.17 -5.87 -5.20
N LEU A 61 -0.79 -4.86 -5.97
CA LEU A 61 -1.62 -3.72 -6.34
C LEU A 61 -1.79 -3.67 -7.86
N ASP A 62 -3.03 -3.59 -8.30
CA ASP A 62 -3.35 -3.38 -9.72
C ASP A 62 -3.78 -1.94 -9.96
N TYR A 63 -3.39 -1.41 -11.12
CA TYR A 63 -3.64 -0.02 -11.51
C TYR A 63 -4.40 0.03 -12.82
N GLN A 64 -5.20 1.08 -12.99
CA GLN A 64 -5.79 1.41 -14.28
C GLN A 64 -5.14 2.71 -14.78
N PRO A 65 -4.52 2.72 -15.98
CA PRO A 65 -3.83 3.91 -16.51
C PRO A 65 -4.73 5.15 -16.65
N ILE A 66 -6.05 4.94 -16.71
CA ILE A 66 -7.05 6.01 -16.80
C ILE A 66 -7.27 6.78 -15.49
N TYR A 67 -6.69 6.33 -14.38
CA TYR A 67 -6.82 6.97 -13.06
C TYR A 67 -5.47 7.52 -12.57
N PRO A 68 -4.99 8.63 -13.14
CA PRO A 68 -3.81 9.32 -12.63
C PRO A 68 -4.01 9.76 -11.17
N ASN A 69 -2.94 9.70 -10.39
CA ASN A 69 -2.93 10.14 -9.01
C ASN A 69 -2.52 11.61 -8.91
N TYR A 70 -3.51 12.49 -8.82
CA TYR A 70 -3.31 13.93 -8.64
C TYR A 70 -3.28 14.36 -7.17
N GLN A 71 -3.20 13.43 -6.22
CA GLN A 71 -3.13 13.81 -4.81
C GLN A 71 -1.77 14.44 -4.49
N PRO A 72 -1.75 15.52 -3.69
CA PRO A 72 -0.49 16.08 -3.20
C PRO A 72 0.21 15.05 -2.31
N ASN A 73 1.54 14.92 -2.47
CA ASN A 73 2.34 14.15 -1.54
C ASN A 73 2.52 14.94 -0.25
N LEU A 74 1.74 14.62 0.78
CA LEU A 74 1.76 15.31 2.07
C LEU A 74 3.05 15.04 2.87
N GLU A 75 3.77 13.97 2.54
CA GLU A 75 5.01 13.57 3.21
C GLU A 75 6.16 13.46 2.18
N PRO A 76 6.55 14.55 1.52
CA PRO A 76 7.51 14.50 0.41
C PRO A 76 8.88 13.96 0.81
N TYR A 77 9.26 14.10 2.08
CA TYR A 77 10.51 13.57 2.61
C TYR A 77 10.48 12.05 2.82
N ASN A 78 9.30 11.41 2.86
CA ASN A 78 9.14 9.96 3.02
C ASN A 78 9.14 9.22 1.67
N GLY A 79 9.42 9.92 0.58
CA GLY A 79 9.56 9.37 -0.75
C GLY A 79 8.39 9.67 -1.68
N THR A 80 8.52 9.19 -2.90
CA THR A 80 7.57 9.41 -3.99
C THR A 80 6.34 8.49 -3.87
N ILE A 81 5.18 9.01 -4.27
CA ILE A 81 3.91 8.25 -4.33
C ILE A 81 3.66 7.70 -5.74
N SER A 82 2.81 6.67 -5.85
CA SER A 82 2.49 6.07 -7.16
C SER A 82 1.84 7.08 -8.10
N LYS A 83 2.22 7.02 -9.38
CA LYS A 83 1.71 7.87 -10.47
C LYS A 83 0.23 7.70 -10.73
N ASN A 84 -0.28 6.48 -10.59
CA ASN A 84 -1.68 6.14 -10.78
C ASN A 84 -2.30 5.68 -9.47
N LEU A 85 -3.63 5.69 -9.45
CA LEU A 85 -4.43 5.15 -8.36
C LEU A 85 -4.61 3.65 -8.56
N PHE A 86 -4.39 2.88 -7.49
CA PHE A 86 -4.65 1.45 -7.53
C PHE A 86 -6.16 1.21 -7.56
N THR A 87 -6.59 0.19 -8.29
CA THR A 87 -8.00 -0.22 -8.38
C THR A 87 -8.24 -1.57 -7.71
N LYS A 88 -7.16 -2.30 -7.40
CA LYS A 88 -7.25 -3.57 -6.69
C LYS A 88 -6.06 -3.76 -5.77
N HIS A 89 -6.33 -4.44 -4.68
CA HIS A 89 -5.34 -4.91 -3.72
C HIS A 89 -5.62 -6.40 -3.46
N LEU A 90 -4.61 -7.24 -3.61
CA LEU A 90 -4.62 -8.65 -3.19
C LEU A 90 -3.60 -8.86 -2.07
N LEU A 91 -4.06 -9.37 -0.92
CA LEU A 91 -3.23 -9.78 0.20
C LEU A 91 -3.06 -11.30 0.17
N SER A 92 -1.82 -11.76 0.17
CA SER A 92 -1.43 -13.17 0.32
C SER A 92 -0.59 -13.37 1.57
N GLY A 93 -0.75 -14.51 2.23
CA GLY A 93 0.13 -15.00 3.30
C GLY A 93 1.19 -15.93 2.72
N LEU A 94 2.42 -15.78 3.19
CA LEU A 94 3.58 -16.56 2.77
C LEU A 94 4.30 -17.08 4.02
N ASN A 95 4.62 -18.36 4.03
CA ASN A 95 5.40 -19.00 5.10
C ASN A 95 4.84 -18.71 6.52
N ASN A 96 3.52 -18.68 6.67
CA ASN A 96 2.89 -18.41 7.95
C ASN A 96 2.78 -19.72 8.77
N SER A 97 3.24 -19.71 10.03
CA SER A 97 3.16 -20.87 10.92
C SER A 97 1.72 -21.22 11.31
N ASP A 98 0.80 -20.26 11.20
CA ASP A 98 -0.61 -20.44 11.52
C ASP A 98 -1.42 -21.06 10.37
N GLY A 99 -0.75 -21.48 9.28
CA GLY A 99 -1.37 -22.22 8.18
C GLY A 99 -2.06 -21.37 7.11
N TYR A 100 -2.05 -20.04 7.25
CA TYR A 100 -2.68 -19.11 6.30
C TYR A 100 -1.78 -18.76 5.11
N ASN A 101 -1.41 -19.77 4.33
CA ASN A 101 -0.66 -19.57 3.08
C ASN A 101 -1.60 -19.39 1.89
N GLY A 102 -1.18 -18.61 0.91
CA GLY A 102 -1.94 -18.33 -0.31
C GLY A 102 -2.73 -17.02 -0.23
N ASP A 103 -3.67 -16.84 -1.15
CA ASP A 103 -4.47 -15.61 -1.24
C ASP A 103 -5.52 -15.55 -0.13
N LEU A 104 -5.51 -14.45 0.61
CA LEU A 104 -6.25 -14.30 1.85
C LEU A 104 -7.45 -13.39 1.66
N TYR A 105 -7.24 -12.27 0.99
CA TYR A 105 -8.20 -11.19 0.93
C TYR A 105 -7.95 -10.30 -0.28
N THR A 106 -9.01 -9.75 -0.86
CA THR A 106 -8.89 -8.76 -1.93
C THR A 106 -9.80 -7.57 -1.68
N ILE A 107 -9.36 -6.39 -2.12
CA ILE A 107 -10.15 -5.15 -2.14
C ILE A 107 -10.21 -4.66 -3.58
N ASP A 108 -11.42 -4.37 -4.06
CA ASP A 108 -11.63 -3.59 -5.27
C ASP A 108 -11.94 -2.12 -4.89
N VAL A 109 -11.39 -1.18 -5.64
CA VAL A 109 -11.46 0.26 -5.36
C VAL A 109 -11.90 1.04 -6.59
N SER A 110 -12.84 1.97 -6.39
CA SER A 110 -13.27 2.93 -7.40
C SER A 110 -13.26 4.35 -6.85
N TYR A 111 -13.22 5.32 -7.76
CA TYR A 111 -13.00 6.72 -7.43
C TYR A 111 -14.03 7.62 -8.12
N LEU A 112 -14.41 8.70 -7.43
CA LEU A 112 -15.06 9.85 -8.04
C LEU A 112 -14.10 11.03 -8.00
N PHE A 113 -14.15 11.83 -9.05
CA PHE A 113 -13.24 12.95 -9.27
C PHE A 113 -14.02 14.26 -9.36
N ASP A 114 -13.40 15.37 -8.96
CA ASP A 114 -13.89 16.70 -9.28
C ASP A 114 -13.51 17.10 -10.71
N LYS A 115 -13.95 18.29 -11.13
CA LYS A 115 -13.64 18.86 -12.46
C LYS A 115 -12.15 19.11 -12.72
N TYR A 116 -11.31 19.06 -11.68
CA TYR A 116 -9.86 19.23 -11.76
C TYR A 116 -9.12 17.87 -11.73
N GLY A 117 -9.85 16.76 -11.69
CA GLY A 117 -9.28 15.41 -11.63
C GLY A 117 -8.86 14.97 -10.22
N ARG A 118 -9.17 15.73 -9.18
CA ARG A 118 -8.84 15.34 -7.79
C ARG A 118 -9.90 14.40 -7.24
N ILE A 119 -9.49 13.43 -6.42
CA ILE A 119 -10.42 12.45 -5.84
C ILE A 119 -11.35 13.16 -4.85
N THR A 120 -12.66 13.11 -5.06
CA THR A 120 -13.64 13.57 -4.06
C THR A 120 -14.11 12.44 -3.17
N ARG A 121 -14.19 11.22 -3.72
CA ARG A 121 -14.61 10.03 -2.99
C ARG A 121 -13.85 8.79 -3.45
N ARG A 122 -13.53 7.91 -2.51
CA ARG A 122 -13.04 6.55 -2.77
C ARG A 122 -14.05 5.55 -2.23
N PHE A 123 -14.49 4.63 -3.07
CA PHE A 123 -15.30 3.48 -2.69
C PHE A 123 -14.39 2.26 -2.67
N GLN A 124 -14.49 1.45 -1.63
CA GLN A 124 -13.78 0.19 -1.56
C GLN A 124 -14.72 -0.93 -1.15
N SER A 125 -14.49 -2.12 -1.68
CA SER A 125 -15.21 -3.33 -1.32
C SER A 125 -14.23 -4.47 -1.09
N GLY A 126 -14.17 -4.95 0.14
CA GLY A 126 -13.34 -6.08 0.54
C GLY A 126 -14.05 -7.42 0.40
N LYS A 127 -13.32 -8.47 0.03
CA LYS A 127 -13.80 -9.86 0.03
C LYS A 127 -12.73 -10.82 0.56
N PRO A 128 -13.02 -11.65 1.59
CA PRO A 128 -12.12 -12.73 1.98
C PRO A 128 -12.06 -13.79 0.87
N LEU A 129 -10.85 -14.23 0.55
CA LEU A 129 -10.58 -15.30 -0.40
C LEU A 129 -10.33 -16.63 0.32
N ASN A 130 -9.70 -16.57 1.49
CA ASN A 130 -9.55 -17.71 2.38
C ASN A 130 -10.60 -17.63 3.51
N PRO A 131 -11.51 -18.62 3.64
CA PRO A 131 -12.57 -18.60 4.65
C PRO A 131 -12.08 -18.73 6.09
N HIS A 132 -10.85 -19.23 6.29
CA HIS A 132 -10.23 -19.32 7.61
C HIS A 132 -9.48 -18.03 7.97
N TRP A 133 -9.21 -17.18 6.98
CA TRP A 133 -8.67 -15.84 7.21
C TRP A 133 -9.79 -14.89 7.59
N GLY A 134 -9.83 -14.46 8.86
CA GLY A 134 -10.67 -13.32 9.24
C GLY A 134 -11.88 -13.59 10.13
N GLN A 135 -11.83 -14.55 11.07
CA GLN A 135 -12.68 -14.41 12.26
C GLN A 135 -12.25 -13.21 13.14
N LEU A 136 -11.08 -12.58 12.88
CA LEU A 136 -10.49 -11.60 13.79
C LEU A 136 -10.21 -10.20 13.21
N PHE A 137 -10.25 -9.95 11.89
CA PHE A 137 -9.69 -8.67 11.37
C PHE A 137 -10.39 -7.92 10.22
N ASP A 138 -11.27 -8.49 9.39
CA ASP A 138 -11.89 -7.69 8.31
C ASP A 138 -13.12 -8.41 7.70
N GLN A 139 -14.33 -8.10 8.16
CA GLN A 139 -15.58 -8.66 7.62
C GLN A 139 -16.02 -7.86 6.40
N GLY A 140 -15.43 -8.13 5.23
CA GLY A 140 -15.94 -7.62 3.94
C GLY A 140 -16.29 -6.12 3.93
N HIS A 141 -15.32 -5.27 4.24
CA HIS A 141 -15.58 -3.86 4.49
C HIS A 141 -15.93 -3.16 3.18
N VAL A 142 -17.19 -2.74 3.06
CA VAL A 142 -17.60 -1.71 2.11
C VAL A 142 -17.36 -0.37 2.79
N GLY A 143 -16.48 0.44 2.21
CA GLY A 143 -16.07 1.73 2.77
C GLY A 143 -16.23 2.85 1.77
N ILE A 144 -16.65 4.02 2.26
CA ILE A 144 -16.68 5.27 1.49
C ILE A 144 -15.80 6.28 2.24
N TYR A 145 -14.79 6.79 1.55
CA TYR A 145 -13.88 7.79 2.07
C TYR A 145 -14.10 9.10 1.33
N TYR A 146 -14.27 10.17 2.09
CA TYR A 146 -14.45 11.53 1.58
C TYR A 146 -13.12 12.27 1.66
N TYR A 147 -12.82 13.04 0.63
CA TYR A 147 -11.61 13.85 0.55
C TYR A 147 -12.02 15.31 0.41
N GLU A 148 -11.48 16.13 1.28
CA GLU A 148 -11.64 17.58 1.25
C GLU A 148 -10.29 18.21 0.93
N TYR A 149 -10.31 19.20 0.04
CA TYR A 149 -9.13 19.96 -0.34
C TYR A 149 -9.31 21.40 0.10
N ALA A 150 -8.26 21.99 0.65
CA ALA A 150 -8.24 23.42 0.88
C ALA A 150 -8.46 24.17 -0.46
N PRO A 151 -9.26 25.25 -0.45
CA PRO A 151 -9.54 26.05 -1.64
C PRO A 151 -8.30 26.74 -2.21
#